data_AF-A0A928IDH7-F1
#
_entry.id   AF-A0A928IDH7-F1
#
_cell.length_a   1.000
_cell.length_b   1.000
_cell.length_c   1.000
_cell.angle_alpha   90.00
_cell.angle_beta   90.00
_cell.angle_gamma   90.00
#
_symmetry.space_group_name_H-M   'P 1'
#
loop_
_entity.id
_entity.type
_entity.pdbx_description
1 polymer ?
#
loop_
_entity_poly.entity_id
_entity_poly.type
_entity_poly.pdbx_seq_one_letter_code
_entity_poly.pdbx_strand_id
1 'polypeptide(L)'
;MKILKNNKSKDKFKIFRPFFIIFGLLFLSNPFIGIVDILPNFIGYFFLIFGLDGIKRLNGDIEYGVKNLKYLCGISALFFVLMFYTFKMDSSWILTLTFSYMAINIIFGTIACNGILNGIDYCTDRHGSDNFPSVYETKLMTKIYIWVKAALSVIPQLYALVEVEASSSLSVDIDYASILATKKYAIAVCILLSIGIAIAWLKYVVNYTLALKKDEKLMSSLTKAYVTDFSKNGIPINFFALNFGSGLILISHIFLYDFVLDTVHFFPEFISVLMSRVGIFILRKYLNCKGLSKYAIFSFLFQIAIFFYRNKFIENVIFELGDITFFHLIISSVLTLGYIIFTFLYFSKVHEITSESYEEMFGCKSTEIYEWGDIFLFIALAAGGANIICSVWRPYFVAIMIVSLFAAMYHFTKIYTRFENKY
;
A
#
# COMPACT_ATOMS: atom_id res chain seq x y z
N MET A 1 -34.59 -13.44 -7.90
CA MET A 1 -34.01 -14.69 -8.46
C MET A 1 -34.11 -14.72 -10.00
N LYS A 2 -33.40 -13.80 -10.66
CA LYS A 2 -33.14 -13.75 -12.12
C LYS A 2 -32.03 -12.71 -12.29
N ILE A 3 -31.12 -12.93 -13.23
CA ILE A 3 -29.79 -12.29 -13.37
C ILE A 3 -28.72 -13.04 -12.56
N LEU A 4 -28.21 -14.13 -13.14
CA LEU A 4 -26.79 -14.51 -13.19
C LEU A 4 -26.62 -15.68 -14.18
N LYS A 5 -27.32 -15.61 -15.32
CA LYS A 5 -26.98 -16.37 -16.53
C LYS A 5 -26.32 -15.37 -17.47
N ASN A 6 -25.16 -15.75 -18.01
CA ASN A 6 -24.25 -14.97 -18.85
C ASN A 6 -23.22 -14.10 -18.12
N ASN A 7 -22.18 -14.77 -17.61
CA ASN A 7 -20.90 -14.65 -18.30
C ASN A 7 -20.00 -15.85 -17.97
N LYS A 8 -19.79 -16.70 -18.97
CA LYS A 8 -18.60 -17.57 -19.05
C LYS A 8 -17.37 -16.66 -19.24
N SER A 9 -16.95 -15.92 -18.22
CA SER A 9 -15.54 -15.52 -18.16
C SER A 9 -14.81 -16.72 -17.58
N LYS A 10 -14.04 -17.42 -18.43
CA LYS A 10 -13.10 -18.48 -18.05
C LYS A 10 -11.93 -17.89 -17.24
N ASP A 11 -12.20 -17.05 -16.24
CA ASP A 11 -11.20 -16.73 -15.24
C ASP A 11 -11.17 -17.94 -14.29
N LYS A 12 -10.37 -18.96 -14.64
CA LYS A 12 -10.03 -20.02 -13.69
C LYS A 12 -9.45 -19.33 -12.47
N PHE A 13 -10.19 -19.32 -11.37
CA PHE A 13 -9.71 -18.80 -10.09
C PHE A 13 -8.37 -19.46 -9.80
N LYS A 14 -7.33 -18.64 -9.63
CA LYS A 14 -5.98 -19.10 -9.32
C LYS A 14 -5.74 -18.85 -7.85
N ILE A 15 -5.72 -19.94 -7.07
CA ILE A 15 -5.42 -19.90 -5.64
C ILE A 15 -3.97 -19.46 -5.38
N PHE A 16 -3.08 -19.83 -6.30
CA PHE A 16 -1.66 -19.47 -6.28
C PHE A 16 -1.29 -18.70 -7.55
N ARG A 17 -0.60 -17.57 -7.40
CA ARG A 17 -0.26 -16.69 -8.53
C ARG A 17 1.26 -16.50 -8.63
N PRO A 18 1.99 -17.49 -9.15
CA PRO A 18 3.45 -17.53 -9.11
C PRO A 18 4.12 -16.39 -9.88
N PHE A 19 3.46 -15.86 -10.92
CA PHE A 19 3.97 -14.69 -11.65
C PHE A 19 4.20 -13.49 -10.72
N PHE A 20 3.22 -13.19 -9.86
CA PHE A 20 3.34 -12.07 -8.91
C PHE A 20 4.36 -12.38 -7.83
N ILE A 21 4.47 -13.63 -7.39
CA ILE A 21 5.49 -14.03 -6.43
C ILE A 21 6.88 -13.79 -7.02
N ILE A 22 7.17 -14.33 -8.21
CA ILE A 22 8.47 -14.19 -8.86
C ILE A 22 8.79 -12.72 -9.13
N PHE A 23 7.82 -11.94 -9.61
CA PHE A 23 8.02 -10.51 -9.84
C PHE A 23 8.28 -9.75 -8.54
N GLY A 24 7.58 -10.09 -7.47
CA GLY A 24 7.82 -9.53 -6.13
C GLY A 24 9.21 -9.86 -5.60
N LEU A 25 9.67 -11.09 -5.79
CA LEU A 25 11.02 -11.52 -5.41
C LEU A 25 12.09 -10.72 -6.16
N LEU A 26 11.91 -10.44 -7.46
CA LEU A 26 12.85 -9.62 -8.23
C LEU A 26 13.01 -8.20 -7.68
N PHE A 27 11.91 -7.57 -7.24
CA PHE A 27 11.98 -6.26 -6.56
C PHE A 27 12.75 -6.37 -5.24
N LEU A 28 12.44 -7.41 -4.45
CA LEU A 28 13.13 -7.65 -3.19
C LEU A 28 14.60 -8.00 -3.39
N SER A 29 15.02 -8.51 -4.53
CA SER A 29 16.41 -8.84 -4.85
C SER A 29 17.33 -7.65 -5.07
N ASN A 30 16.81 -6.42 -5.05
CA ASN A 30 17.63 -5.25 -5.27
C ASN A 30 18.70 -5.05 -4.17
N PRO A 31 19.81 -4.36 -4.50
CA PRO A 31 20.69 -3.83 -3.46
C PRO A 31 19.99 -2.67 -2.76
N PHE A 32 19.97 -2.70 -1.43
CA PHE A 32 19.42 -1.65 -0.58
C PHE A 32 20.56 -1.08 0.28
N ILE A 33 20.84 0.22 0.16
CA ILE A 33 21.95 0.88 0.84
C ILE A 33 21.45 2.10 1.58
N GLY A 34 21.64 2.13 2.90
CA GLY A 34 21.04 3.18 3.70
C GLY A 34 19.51 3.14 3.57
N ILE A 35 18.94 4.26 3.12
CA ILE A 35 17.50 4.38 2.84
C ILE A 35 17.22 4.29 1.32
N VAL A 36 18.26 4.25 0.49
CA VAL A 36 18.11 4.28 -0.96
C VAL A 36 17.63 2.92 -1.48
N ASP A 37 16.41 2.93 -1.99
CA ASP A 37 15.71 1.77 -2.50
C ASP A 37 15.42 1.94 -4.01
N ILE A 38 16.37 1.54 -4.86
CA ILE A 38 16.30 1.75 -6.32
C ILE A 38 15.06 1.06 -6.91
N LEU A 39 14.76 -0.15 -6.44
CA LEU A 39 13.54 -0.88 -6.80
C LEU A 39 12.68 -1.05 -5.54
N PRO A 40 11.67 -0.20 -5.32
CA PRO A 40 11.05 -0.08 -4.01
C PRO A 40 10.57 -1.43 -3.43
N ASN A 41 11.12 -1.84 -2.29
CA ASN A 41 10.83 -3.12 -1.65
C ASN A 41 9.33 -3.28 -1.33
N PHE A 42 8.62 -2.16 -1.08
CA PHE A 42 7.17 -2.20 -0.84
C PHE A 42 6.40 -2.79 -2.03
N ILE A 43 6.86 -2.53 -3.26
CA ILE A 43 6.28 -3.12 -4.49
C ILE A 43 6.51 -4.62 -4.48
N GLY A 44 7.70 -5.06 -4.07
CA GLY A 44 8.05 -6.46 -3.89
C GLY A 44 7.11 -7.18 -2.91
N TYR A 45 6.96 -6.64 -1.70
CA TYR A 45 6.06 -7.19 -0.69
C TYR A 45 4.59 -7.17 -1.13
N PHE A 46 4.15 -6.11 -1.80
CA PHE A 46 2.79 -6.01 -2.36
C PHE A 46 2.50 -7.16 -3.32
N PHE A 47 3.43 -7.47 -4.22
CA PHE A 47 3.28 -8.57 -5.16
C PHE A 47 3.31 -9.95 -4.50
N LEU A 48 4.11 -10.14 -3.44
CA LEU A 48 4.07 -11.38 -2.65
C LEU A 48 2.71 -11.58 -1.98
N ILE A 49 2.16 -10.53 -1.36
CA ILE A 49 0.83 -10.57 -0.72
C ILE A 49 -0.24 -10.94 -1.76
N PHE A 50 -0.17 -10.36 -2.97
CA PHE A 50 -1.07 -10.70 -4.07
C PHE A 50 -0.92 -12.15 -4.53
N GLY A 51 0.32 -12.62 -4.59
CA GLY A 51 0.67 -13.98 -5.00
C GLY A 51 0.10 -15.06 -4.10
N LEU A 52 0.02 -14.76 -2.80
CA LEU A 52 -0.35 -15.68 -1.72
C LEU A 52 -1.81 -15.52 -1.22
N ASP A 53 -2.57 -14.55 -1.75
CA ASP A 53 -3.90 -14.19 -1.21
C ASP A 53 -4.90 -15.36 -1.17
N GLY A 54 -4.83 -16.29 -2.12
CA GLY A 54 -5.69 -17.46 -2.14
C GLY A 54 -5.28 -18.50 -1.11
N ILE A 55 -4.00 -18.89 -1.09
CA ILE A 55 -3.51 -19.96 -0.20
C ILE A 55 -3.56 -19.53 1.27
N LYS A 56 -3.31 -18.26 1.59
CA LYS A 56 -3.23 -17.82 2.99
C LYS A 56 -4.49 -18.14 3.83
N ARG A 57 -5.66 -18.24 3.20
CA ARG A 57 -6.94 -18.53 3.89
C ARG A 57 -7.12 -20.00 4.23
N LEU A 58 -6.30 -20.88 3.66
CA LEU A 58 -6.37 -22.31 3.93
C LEU A 58 -5.57 -22.73 5.17
N ASN A 59 -4.65 -21.87 5.63
CA ASN A 59 -3.77 -22.19 6.74
C ASN A 59 -3.37 -20.92 7.51
N GLY A 60 -3.57 -20.95 8.83
CA GLY A 60 -3.32 -19.82 9.72
C GLY A 60 -1.85 -19.38 9.79
N ASP A 61 -0.88 -20.27 9.57
CA ASP A 61 0.54 -19.90 9.54
C ASP A 61 0.87 -19.06 8.31
N ILE A 62 0.28 -19.39 7.16
CA ILE A 62 0.44 -18.60 5.93
C ILE A 62 -0.25 -17.25 6.09
N GLU A 63 -1.45 -17.21 6.67
CA GLU A 63 -2.14 -15.96 6.99
C GLU A 63 -1.30 -15.07 7.91
N TYR A 64 -0.78 -15.64 8.99
CA TYR A 64 0.11 -14.95 9.90
C TYR A 64 1.37 -14.45 9.20
N GLY A 65 1.97 -15.27 8.34
CA GLY A 65 3.13 -14.86 7.54
C GLY A 65 2.82 -13.71 6.58
N VAL A 66 1.69 -13.76 5.88
CA VAL A 66 1.23 -12.69 4.97
C VAL A 66 0.87 -11.41 5.74
N LYS A 67 0.34 -11.51 6.97
CA LYS A 67 0.12 -10.34 7.84
C LYS A 67 1.43 -9.62 8.12
N ASN A 68 2.51 -10.35 8.42
CA ASN A 68 3.83 -9.78 8.61
C ASN A 68 4.40 -9.16 7.32
N LEU A 69 4.14 -9.74 6.14
CA LEU A 69 4.44 -9.10 4.86
C LEU A 69 3.68 -7.78 4.65
N LYS A 70 2.43 -7.66 5.10
CA LYS A 70 1.68 -6.39 5.03
C LYS A 70 2.34 -5.31 5.86
N TYR A 71 2.83 -5.63 7.06
CA TYR A 71 3.59 -4.69 7.89
C TYR A 71 4.88 -4.26 7.20
N LEU A 72 5.65 -5.21 6.64
CA LEU A 72 6.85 -4.89 5.86
C LEU A 72 6.54 -4.02 4.63
N CYS A 73 5.44 -4.29 3.92
CA CYS A 73 4.99 -3.49 2.80
C CYS A 73 4.73 -2.04 3.23
N GLY A 74 3.99 -1.82 4.32
CA GLY A 74 3.69 -0.49 4.84
C GLY A 74 4.94 0.25 5.32
N ILE A 75 5.80 -0.44 6.06
CA ILE A 75 7.05 0.14 6.57
C ILE A 75 8.00 0.48 5.41
N SER A 76 8.18 -0.41 4.43
CA SER A 76 8.96 -0.10 3.23
C SER A 76 8.38 1.07 2.43
N ALA A 77 7.06 1.23 2.37
CA ALA A 77 6.44 2.38 1.71
C ALA A 77 6.75 3.68 2.46
N LEU A 78 6.69 3.67 3.80
CA LEU A 78 7.09 4.80 4.63
C LEU A 78 8.56 5.17 4.40
N PHE A 79 9.47 4.19 4.44
CA PHE A 79 10.89 4.43 4.21
C PHE A 79 11.19 4.93 2.79
N PHE A 80 10.45 4.44 1.78
CA PHE A 80 10.54 4.96 0.43
C PHE A 80 10.13 6.44 0.34
N VAL A 81 9.09 6.86 1.07
CA VAL A 81 8.72 8.29 1.16
C VAL A 81 9.78 9.09 1.90
N LEU A 82 10.28 8.57 3.04
CA LEU A 82 11.33 9.23 3.82
C LEU A 82 12.63 9.41 3.02
N MET A 83 12.92 8.53 2.06
CA MET A 83 14.07 8.67 1.15
C MET A 83 14.13 10.06 0.50
N PHE A 84 13.00 10.65 0.08
CA PHE A 84 12.97 11.97 -0.54
C PHE A 84 13.34 13.11 0.42
N TYR A 85 13.25 12.88 1.73
CA TYR A 85 13.62 13.83 2.77
C TYR A 85 15.08 13.66 3.23
N THR A 86 15.76 12.58 2.84
CA THR A 86 17.12 12.27 3.32
C THR A 86 18.17 13.30 2.90
N PHE A 87 17.96 14.03 1.78
CA PHE A 87 18.87 15.09 1.35
C PHE A 87 19.03 16.24 2.36
N LYS A 88 18.08 16.38 3.28
CA LYS A 88 18.09 17.41 4.34
C LYS A 88 18.48 16.87 5.71
N MET A 89 18.79 15.57 5.80
CA MET A 89 19.09 14.89 7.07
C MET A 89 20.59 14.70 7.23
N ASP A 90 21.07 14.91 8.45
CA ASP A 90 22.46 14.59 8.81
C ASP A 90 22.70 13.08 8.77
N SER A 91 23.96 12.68 8.55
CA SER A 91 24.36 11.28 8.42
C SER A 91 23.97 10.40 9.62
N SER A 92 23.96 10.96 10.84
CA SER A 92 23.51 10.26 12.04
C SER A 92 22.03 9.84 11.96
N TRP A 93 21.16 10.72 11.46
CA TRP A 93 19.74 10.41 11.25
C TRP A 93 19.55 9.32 10.19
N ILE A 94 20.32 9.39 9.10
CA ILE A 94 20.29 8.37 8.03
C ILE A 94 20.70 7.01 8.59
N LEU A 95 21.75 6.94 9.42
CA LEU A 95 22.18 5.71 10.09
C LEU A 95 21.08 5.16 11.02
N THR A 96 20.49 6.00 11.88
CA THR A 96 19.43 5.57 12.81
C THR A 96 18.21 5.01 12.08
N LEU A 97 17.77 5.68 11.01
CA LEU A 97 16.66 5.22 10.16
C LEU A 97 17.01 3.89 9.49
N THR A 98 18.20 3.77 8.89
CA THR A 98 18.65 2.54 8.23
C THR A 98 18.71 1.37 9.22
N PHE A 99 19.25 1.60 10.42
CA PHE A 99 19.33 0.58 11.47
C PHE A 99 17.94 0.16 11.97
N SER A 100 17.03 1.11 12.13
CA SER A 100 15.63 0.83 12.52
C SER A 100 14.94 -0.03 11.46
N TYR A 101 15.11 0.31 10.18
CA TYR A 101 14.58 -0.48 9.07
C TYR A 101 15.19 -1.89 9.05
N MET A 102 16.50 -2.02 9.26
CA MET A 102 17.21 -3.31 9.35
C MET A 102 16.57 -4.21 10.42
N ALA A 103 16.42 -3.70 11.64
CA ALA A 103 15.88 -4.47 12.77
C ALA A 103 14.45 -4.95 12.49
N ILE A 104 13.59 -4.06 11.99
CA ILE A 104 12.22 -4.40 11.59
C ILE A 104 12.22 -5.46 10.48
N ASN A 105 13.05 -5.29 9.44
CA ASN A 105 13.08 -6.21 8.30
C ASN A 105 13.53 -7.62 8.74
N ILE A 106 14.53 -7.72 9.62
CA ILE A 106 14.97 -9.00 10.18
C ILE A 106 13.85 -9.67 10.98
N ILE A 107 13.20 -8.95 11.90
CA ILE A 107 12.17 -9.49 12.79
C ILE A 107 10.97 -9.95 11.96
N PHE A 108 10.31 -9.02 11.25
CA PHE A 108 9.10 -9.30 10.50
C PHE A 108 9.37 -10.19 9.29
N GLY A 109 10.53 -10.05 8.64
CA GLY A 109 10.92 -10.88 7.50
C GLY A 109 11.16 -12.33 7.88
N THR A 110 11.81 -12.58 9.02
CA THR A 110 12.03 -13.95 9.53
C THR A 110 10.70 -14.59 9.94
N ILE A 111 9.82 -13.85 10.61
CA ILE A 111 8.48 -14.33 10.99
C ILE A 111 7.65 -14.65 9.73
N ALA A 112 7.62 -13.74 8.75
CA ALA A 112 6.90 -13.93 7.50
C ALA A 112 7.39 -15.17 6.73
N CYS A 113 8.72 -15.31 6.61
CA CYS A 113 9.36 -16.46 5.96
C CYS A 113 8.96 -17.77 6.64
N ASN A 114 9.04 -17.83 7.98
CA ASN A 114 8.66 -19.04 8.74
C ASN A 114 7.18 -19.39 8.54
N GLY A 115 6.27 -18.42 8.69
CA GLY A 115 4.83 -18.67 8.57
C GLY A 115 4.42 -19.14 7.17
N ILE A 116 4.94 -18.48 6.12
CA ILE A 116 4.62 -18.83 4.74
C ILE A 116 5.16 -20.22 4.38
N LEU A 117 6.45 -20.48 4.63
CA LEU A 117 7.06 -21.73 4.19
C LEU A 117 6.59 -22.92 5.02
N ASN A 118 6.43 -22.78 6.34
CA ASN A 118 5.88 -23.86 7.18
C ASN A 118 4.42 -24.15 6.85
N GLY A 119 3.62 -23.10 6.59
CA GLY A 119 2.23 -23.30 6.24
C GLY A 119 2.07 -23.97 4.87
N ILE A 120 2.95 -23.66 3.91
CA ILE A 120 3.00 -24.38 2.63
C ILE A 120 3.39 -25.85 2.83
N ASP A 121 4.40 -26.13 3.67
CA ASP A 121 4.83 -27.49 4.03
C ASP A 121 3.68 -28.32 4.63
N TYR A 122 2.94 -27.71 5.56
CA TYR A 122 1.73 -28.31 6.11
C TYR A 122 0.67 -28.57 5.04
N CYS A 123 0.46 -27.64 4.11
CA CYS A 123 -0.46 -27.83 3.00
C CYS A 123 -0.02 -28.98 2.08
N THR A 124 1.29 -29.14 1.82
CA THR A 124 1.81 -30.24 1.02
C THR A 124 1.60 -31.59 1.71
N ASP A 125 1.80 -31.67 3.02
CA ASP A 125 1.58 -32.89 3.80
C ASP A 125 0.10 -33.29 3.83
N ARG A 126 -0.79 -32.31 4.03
CA ARG A 126 -2.24 -32.55 4.16
C ARG A 126 -2.91 -32.91 2.85
N HIS A 127 -2.50 -32.27 1.75
CA HIS A 127 -3.16 -32.42 0.45
C HIS A 127 -2.42 -33.37 -0.51
N GLY A 128 -1.23 -33.84 -0.11
CA GLY A 128 -0.33 -34.68 -0.89
C GLY A 128 0.41 -33.88 -1.97
N SER A 129 1.69 -34.19 -2.14
CA SER A 129 2.53 -33.66 -3.22
C SER A 129 3.33 -34.77 -3.88
N ASP A 130 3.65 -34.62 -5.17
CA ASP A 130 4.51 -35.55 -5.89
C ASP A 130 5.90 -34.89 -6.05
N ASN A 131 6.93 -35.42 -5.36
CA ASN A 131 8.33 -34.95 -5.42
C ASN A 131 8.52 -33.43 -5.24
N PHE A 132 8.25 -32.94 -4.03
CA PHE A 132 8.35 -31.54 -3.68
C PHE A 132 9.78 -31.16 -3.17
N PRO A 133 10.36 -30.01 -3.61
CA PRO A 133 11.70 -29.59 -3.17
C PRO A 133 11.74 -29.26 -1.67
N SER A 134 12.90 -29.46 -1.05
CA SER A 134 13.12 -29.25 0.38
C SER A 134 12.73 -27.84 0.84
N VAL A 135 11.72 -27.76 1.71
CA VAL A 135 11.29 -26.52 2.37
C VAL A 135 12.43 -25.96 3.23
N TYR A 136 13.19 -26.85 3.87
CA TYR A 136 14.30 -26.49 4.75
C TYR A 136 15.36 -25.64 4.04
N GLU A 137 15.81 -26.06 2.85
CA GLU A 137 16.83 -25.33 2.08
C GLU A 137 16.34 -23.94 1.67
N THR A 138 15.11 -23.86 1.15
CA THR A 138 14.49 -22.60 0.72
C THR A 138 14.33 -21.63 1.89
N LYS A 139 13.94 -22.16 3.05
CA LYS A 139 13.78 -21.40 4.29
C LYS A 139 15.12 -20.89 4.82
N LEU A 140 16.14 -21.75 4.86
CA LEU A 140 17.48 -21.37 5.30
C LEU A 140 18.05 -20.28 4.40
N MET A 141 17.99 -20.46 3.07
CA MET A 141 18.49 -19.48 2.12
C MET A 141 17.75 -18.14 2.20
N THR A 142 16.43 -18.17 2.44
CA THR A 142 15.65 -16.93 2.63
C THR A 142 16.02 -16.20 3.92
N LYS A 143 16.28 -16.93 5.01
CA LYS A 143 16.77 -16.31 6.25
C LYS A 143 18.15 -15.69 6.05
N ILE A 144 19.09 -16.44 5.47
CA ILE A 144 20.43 -15.92 5.17
C ILE A 144 20.32 -14.65 4.33
N TYR A 145 19.49 -14.67 3.28
CA TYR A 145 19.26 -13.50 2.44
C TYR A 145 18.77 -12.28 3.22
N ILE A 146 17.71 -12.44 4.03
CA ILE A 146 17.14 -11.34 4.83
C ILE A 146 18.20 -10.74 5.74
N TRP A 147 18.94 -11.58 6.47
CA TRP A 147 19.94 -11.13 7.43
C TRP A 147 21.14 -10.45 6.75
N VAL A 148 21.70 -11.06 5.71
CA VAL A 148 22.85 -10.53 4.99
C VAL A 148 22.48 -9.24 4.26
N LYS A 149 21.33 -9.19 3.57
CA LYS A 149 20.85 -7.95 2.91
C LYS A 149 20.69 -6.83 3.94
N ALA A 150 20.08 -7.13 5.08
CA ALA A 150 19.84 -6.15 6.13
C ALA A 150 21.17 -5.60 6.70
N ALA A 151 22.14 -6.48 6.99
CA ALA A 151 23.47 -6.07 7.46
C ALA A 151 24.24 -5.22 6.43
N LEU A 152 24.24 -5.63 5.16
CA LEU A 152 24.90 -4.91 4.07
C LEU A 152 24.29 -3.52 3.81
N SER A 153 23.05 -3.27 4.24
CA SER A 153 22.44 -1.93 4.12
C SER A 153 22.95 -0.94 5.17
N VAL A 154 23.34 -1.43 6.35
CA VAL A 154 23.84 -0.63 7.47
C VAL A 154 25.35 -0.40 7.40
N ILE A 155 26.14 -1.38 6.94
CA ILE A 155 27.62 -1.30 6.96
C ILE A 155 28.14 0.02 6.34
N PRO A 156 27.67 0.47 5.15
CA PRO A 156 28.14 1.73 4.59
C PRO A 156 27.72 2.97 5.39
N GLN A 157 26.66 2.88 6.19
CA GLN A 157 26.17 3.97 7.04
C GLN A 157 26.97 4.11 8.33
N LEU A 158 27.77 3.12 8.72
CA LEU A 158 28.65 3.22 9.90
C LEU A 158 29.71 4.32 9.74
N TYR A 159 30.01 4.75 8.50
CA TYR A 159 30.84 5.92 8.24
C TYR A 159 30.28 7.21 8.86
N ALA A 160 28.99 7.29 9.17
CA ALA A 160 28.42 8.41 9.91
C ALA A 160 29.07 8.58 11.30
N LEU A 161 29.51 7.50 11.95
CA LEU A 161 30.22 7.57 13.23
C LEU A 161 31.59 8.23 13.08
N VAL A 162 32.27 7.96 11.96
CA VAL A 162 33.55 8.58 11.59
C VAL A 162 33.35 10.07 11.29
N GLU A 163 32.26 10.44 10.62
CA GLU A 163 31.92 11.84 10.32
C GLU A 163 31.66 12.64 11.61
N VAL A 164 30.95 12.05 12.58
CA VAL A 164 30.72 12.68 13.90
C VAL A 164 32.03 12.89 14.63
N GLU A 165 32.89 11.87 14.71
CA GLU A 165 34.17 11.97 15.42
C GLU A 165 35.13 12.97 14.74
N ALA A 166 35.15 13.01 13.41
CA ALA A 166 35.93 13.98 12.64
C ALA A 166 35.50 15.43 12.91
N SER A 167 34.23 15.65 13.23
CA SER A 167 33.70 16.98 13.55
C SER A 167 33.95 17.42 15.00
N SER A 168 34.13 16.47 15.93
CA SER A 168 34.31 16.73 17.36
C SER A 168 35.76 16.66 17.84
N SER A 169 36.63 15.98 17.12
CA SER A 169 38.02 15.77 17.52
C SER A 169 38.90 16.99 17.25
N LEU A 170 39.63 17.43 18.28
CA LEU A 170 40.70 18.46 18.19
C LEU A 170 42.07 17.84 17.88
N SER A 171 42.16 16.51 17.81
CA SER A 171 43.41 15.77 17.61
C SER A 171 43.77 15.67 16.13
N VAL A 172 45.00 16.09 15.79
CA VAL A 172 45.54 16.13 14.42
C VAL A 172 46.02 14.75 13.93
N ASP A 173 46.05 13.73 14.79
CA ASP A 173 46.76 12.47 14.54
C ASP A 173 46.00 11.46 13.65
N ILE A 174 44.68 11.61 13.46
CA ILE A 174 43.87 10.68 12.66
C ILE A 174 43.41 11.35 11.37
N ASP A 175 43.83 10.79 10.22
CA ASP A 175 43.37 11.23 8.90
C ASP A 175 41.96 10.71 8.58
N TYR A 176 40.97 11.34 9.19
CA TYR A 176 39.55 11.05 8.95
C TYR A 176 39.14 11.24 7.49
N ALA A 177 39.78 12.17 6.76
CA ALA A 177 39.46 12.44 5.36
C ALA A 177 39.78 11.22 4.47
N SER A 178 40.94 10.59 4.67
CA SER A 178 41.30 9.36 3.97
C SER A 178 40.35 8.21 4.28
N ILE A 179 39.91 8.05 5.53
CA ILE A 179 38.92 7.03 5.91
C ILE A 179 37.59 7.30 5.19
N LEU A 180 37.05 8.52 5.28
CA LEU A 180 35.78 8.88 4.65
C LEU A 180 35.81 8.73 3.12
N ALA A 181 36.96 8.97 2.48
CA ALA A 181 37.14 8.74 1.05
C ALA A 181 36.94 7.26 0.63
N THR A 182 37.07 6.31 1.57
CA THR A 182 36.84 4.88 1.30
C THR A 182 35.36 4.46 1.35
N LYS A 183 34.45 5.31 1.85
CA LYS A 183 33.00 5.06 1.94
C LYS A 183 32.40 4.59 0.62
N LYS A 184 32.78 5.20 -0.50
CA LYS A 184 32.32 4.83 -1.86
C LYS A 184 32.70 3.39 -2.25
N TYR A 185 33.86 2.91 -1.81
CA TYR A 185 34.29 1.53 -2.07
C TYR A 185 33.54 0.55 -1.17
N ALA A 186 33.30 0.91 0.09
CA ALA A 186 32.47 0.10 1.00
C ALA A 186 31.04 -0.06 0.45
N ILE A 187 30.44 1.03 -0.04
CA ILE A 187 29.15 1.01 -0.75
C ILE A 187 29.21 0.04 -1.94
N ALA A 188 30.20 0.17 -2.82
CA ALA A 188 30.33 -0.68 -4.01
C ALA A 188 30.47 -2.17 -3.66
N VAL A 189 31.29 -2.51 -2.66
CA VAL A 189 31.45 -3.90 -2.19
C VAL A 189 30.13 -4.43 -1.62
N CYS A 190 29.41 -3.63 -0.82
CA CYS A 190 28.13 -4.06 -0.27
C CYS A 190 27.08 -4.30 -1.36
N ILE A 191 27.05 -3.49 -2.43
CA ILE A 191 26.20 -3.73 -3.60
C ILE A 191 26.52 -5.07 -4.25
N LEU A 192 27.80 -5.31 -4.56
CA LEU A 192 28.23 -6.53 -5.24
C LEU A 192 27.89 -7.79 -4.42
N LEU A 193 28.15 -7.75 -3.11
CA LEU A 193 27.79 -8.84 -2.21
C LEU A 193 26.26 -9.03 -2.12
N SER A 194 25.50 -7.93 -2.05
CA SER A 194 24.04 -7.96 -2.00
C SER A 194 23.43 -8.58 -3.26
N ILE A 195 23.96 -8.24 -4.44
CA ILE A 195 23.54 -8.83 -5.72
C ILE A 195 23.89 -10.33 -5.75
N GLY A 196 25.11 -10.69 -5.33
CA GLY A 196 25.55 -12.09 -5.29
C GLY A 196 24.64 -12.98 -4.43
N ILE A 197 24.34 -12.54 -3.21
CA ILE A 197 23.44 -13.28 -2.31
C ILE A 197 21.99 -13.29 -2.83
N ALA A 198 21.54 -12.21 -3.48
CA ALA A 198 20.21 -12.14 -4.08
C ALA A 198 20.02 -13.15 -5.22
N ILE A 199 21.01 -13.28 -6.11
CA ILE A 199 20.98 -14.26 -7.21
C ILE A 199 20.94 -15.69 -6.65
N ALA A 200 21.79 -15.98 -5.66
CA ALA A 200 21.81 -17.28 -5.01
C ALA A 200 20.45 -17.60 -4.38
N TRP A 201 19.88 -16.66 -3.61
CA TRP A 201 18.57 -16.79 -2.98
C TRP A 201 17.43 -16.98 -4.00
N LEU A 202 17.38 -16.16 -5.06
CA LEU A 202 16.35 -16.24 -6.10
C LEU A 202 16.29 -17.63 -6.73
N LYS A 203 17.43 -18.27 -6.99
CA LYS A 203 17.49 -19.62 -7.55
C LYS A 203 16.65 -20.60 -6.72
N TYR A 204 16.79 -20.59 -5.39
CA TYR A 204 16.05 -21.49 -4.51
C TYR A 204 14.55 -21.15 -4.48
N VAL A 205 14.19 -19.89 -4.24
CA VAL A 205 12.77 -19.51 -4.06
C VAL A 205 11.98 -19.59 -5.37
N VAL A 206 12.58 -19.23 -6.51
CA VAL A 206 11.94 -19.35 -7.82
C VAL A 206 11.73 -20.83 -8.18
N ASN A 207 12.72 -21.68 -7.98
CA ASN A 207 12.58 -23.13 -8.21
C ASN A 207 11.48 -23.72 -7.33
N TYR A 208 11.45 -23.35 -6.05
CA TYR A 208 10.40 -23.75 -5.10
C TYR A 208 9.01 -23.29 -5.55
N THR A 209 8.87 -22.02 -5.93
CA THR A 209 7.61 -21.43 -6.43
C THR A 209 7.12 -22.11 -7.72
N LEU A 210 8.04 -22.43 -8.64
CA LEU A 210 7.71 -23.12 -9.87
C LEU A 210 7.35 -24.60 -9.64
N ALA A 211 7.98 -25.27 -8.66
CA ALA A 211 7.61 -26.62 -8.26
C ALA A 211 6.18 -26.65 -7.69
N LEU A 212 5.85 -25.73 -6.77
CA LEU A 212 4.48 -25.55 -6.26
C LEU A 212 3.44 -25.38 -7.36
N LYS A 213 3.76 -24.57 -8.37
CA LYS A 213 2.88 -24.34 -9.50
C LYS A 213 2.67 -25.61 -10.34
N LYS A 214 3.74 -26.40 -10.53
CA LYS A 214 3.74 -27.59 -11.39
C LYS A 214 3.02 -28.78 -10.75
N ASP A 215 2.86 -28.80 -9.43
CA ASP A 215 2.10 -29.83 -8.73
C ASP A 215 0.59 -29.63 -8.93
N GLU A 216 0.06 -30.20 -10.02
CA GLU A 216 -1.36 -30.08 -10.37
C GLU A 216 -2.28 -30.75 -9.34
N LYS A 217 -1.82 -31.83 -8.69
CA LYS A 217 -2.57 -32.57 -7.68
C LYS A 217 -2.78 -31.69 -6.45
N LEU A 218 -1.69 -31.12 -5.92
CA LEU A 218 -1.74 -30.17 -4.81
C LEU A 218 -2.60 -28.95 -5.16
N MET A 219 -2.35 -28.29 -6.30
CA MET A 219 -3.08 -27.08 -6.70
C MET A 219 -4.58 -27.35 -6.88
N SER A 220 -4.95 -28.50 -7.43
CA SER A 220 -6.37 -28.88 -7.57
C SER A 220 -7.03 -29.15 -6.22
N SER A 221 -6.32 -29.79 -5.29
CA SER A 221 -6.79 -30.09 -3.93
C SER A 221 -7.00 -28.82 -3.11
N LEU A 222 -6.03 -27.90 -3.12
CA LEU A 222 -6.14 -26.61 -2.44
C LEU A 222 -7.26 -25.75 -3.04
N THR A 223 -7.39 -25.74 -4.38
CA THR A 223 -8.48 -25.01 -5.04
C THR A 223 -9.86 -25.55 -4.64
N LYS A 224 -10.01 -26.88 -4.53
CA LYS A 224 -11.26 -27.50 -4.05
C LYS A 224 -11.56 -27.10 -2.61
N ALA A 225 -10.59 -27.20 -1.71
CA ALA A 225 -10.75 -26.78 -0.31
C ALA A 225 -11.21 -25.31 -0.22
N TYR A 226 -10.55 -24.43 -0.98
CA TYR A 226 -10.93 -23.01 -1.02
C TYR A 226 -12.35 -22.77 -1.51
N VAL A 227 -12.78 -23.46 -2.57
CA VAL A 227 -14.14 -23.31 -3.10
C VAL A 227 -15.17 -23.84 -2.12
N THR A 228 -14.88 -24.94 -1.41
CA THR A 228 -15.78 -25.49 -0.39
C THR A 228 -16.01 -24.48 0.75
N ASP A 229 -14.93 -23.88 1.25
CA ASP A 229 -14.99 -23.06 2.46
C ASP A 229 -15.30 -21.58 2.18
N PHE A 230 -14.93 -21.07 0.99
CA PHE A 230 -14.93 -19.63 0.68
C PHE A 230 -15.60 -19.28 -0.66
N SER A 231 -16.62 -20.04 -1.08
CA SER A 231 -17.46 -19.70 -2.24
C SER A 231 -18.88 -19.30 -1.85
N LYS A 232 -19.45 -18.36 -2.63
CA LYS A 232 -20.87 -18.03 -2.58
C LYS A 232 -21.50 -18.47 -3.90
N ASN A 233 -22.54 -19.30 -3.84
CA ASN A 233 -23.18 -19.91 -5.02
C ASN A 233 -22.19 -20.64 -5.94
N GLY A 234 -21.13 -21.25 -5.38
CA GLY A 234 -20.08 -21.94 -6.14
C GLY A 234 -19.10 -21.01 -6.88
N ILE A 235 -19.21 -19.69 -6.70
CA ILE A 235 -18.25 -18.71 -7.22
C ILE A 235 -17.24 -18.39 -6.11
N PRO A 236 -15.94 -18.68 -6.28
CA PRO A 236 -14.93 -18.35 -5.27
C PRO A 236 -14.86 -16.84 -5.08
N ILE A 237 -14.88 -16.40 -3.82
CA ILE A 237 -14.78 -14.99 -3.48
C ILE A 237 -13.32 -14.56 -3.67
N ASN A 238 -13.06 -13.56 -4.52
CA ASN A 238 -11.72 -13.02 -4.70
C ASN A 238 -11.47 -11.95 -3.65
N PHE A 239 -11.09 -12.37 -2.45
CA PHE A 239 -10.86 -11.46 -1.33
C PHE A 239 -9.78 -10.42 -1.59
N PHE A 240 -8.77 -10.71 -2.42
CA PHE A 240 -7.85 -9.67 -2.89
C PHE A 240 -8.60 -8.54 -3.59
N ALA A 241 -9.46 -8.87 -4.56
CA ALA A 241 -10.20 -7.86 -5.31
C ALA A 241 -11.11 -7.04 -4.38
N LEU A 242 -11.73 -7.70 -3.39
CA LEU A 242 -12.50 -7.03 -2.33
C LEU A 242 -11.63 -6.06 -1.54
N ASN A 243 -10.52 -6.52 -0.97
CA ASN A 243 -9.65 -5.70 -0.11
C ASN A 243 -8.99 -4.56 -0.89
N PHE A 244 -8.49 -4.84 -2.10
CA PHE A 244 -7.81 -3.85 -2.91
C PHE A 244 -8.78 -2.82 -3.51
N GLY A 245 -9.92 -3.28 -4.01
CA GLY A 245 -10.97 -2.39 -4.51
C GLY A 245 -11.52 -1.47 -3.43
N SER A 246 -11.82 -2.02 -2.24
CA SER A 246 -12.29 -1.23 -1.10
C SER A 246 -11.20 -0.35 -0.51
N GLY A 247 -9.94 -0.80 -0.50
CA GLY A 247 -8.78 0.00 -0.10
C GLY A 247 -8.57 1.20 -1.03
N LEU A 248 -8.71 1.03 -2.35
CA LEU A 248 -8.65 2.14 -3.30
C LEU A 248 -9.76 3.17 -3.08
N ILE A 249 -10.98 2.72 -2.80
CA ILE A 249 -12.10 3.61 -2.45
C ILE A 249 -11.77 4.37 -1.15
N LEU A 250 -11.24 3.70 -0.13
CA LEU A 250 -10.88 4.35 1.13
C LEU A 250 -9.77 5.38 0.96
N ILE A 251 -8.66 5.02 0.32
CA ILE A 251 -7.52 5.91 0.05
C ILE A 251 -7.96 7.11 -0.81
N SER A 252 -8.92 6.93 -1.70
CA SER A 252 -9.41 8.03 -2.53
C SER A 252 -10.01 9.20 -1.74
N HIS A 253 -10.50 8.96 -0.52
CA HIS A 253 -11.01 10.02 0.35
C HIS A 253 -9.89 10.96 0.84
N ILE A 254 -8.65 10.49 0.89
CA ILE A 254 -7.49 11.33 1.25
C ILE A 254 -7.31 12.44 0.22
N PHE A 255 -7.55 12.15 -1.05
CA PHE A 255 -7.45 13.12 -2.16
C PHE A 255 -8.61 14.13 -2.19
N LEU A 256 -9.62 13.99 -1.32
CA LEU A 256 -10.64 15.04 -1.13
C LEU A 256 -10.15 16.18 -0.24
N TYR A 257 -9.08 15.95 0.51
CA TYR A 257 -8.45 16.99 1.31
C TYR A 257 -7.52 17.81 0.43
N ASP A 258 -7.72 19.12 0.45
CA ASP A 258 -6.85 20.07 -0.23
C ASP A 258 -5.52 20.20 0.52
N PHE A 259 -4.48 19.51 0.04
CA PHE A 259 -3.14 19.56 0.63
C PHE A 259 -2.34 20.70 0.00
N VAL A 260 -2.25 21.81 0.73
CA VAL A 260 -1.53 23.02 0.32
C VAL A 260 -0.27 23.18 1.15
N LEU A 261 0.90 23.17 0.48
CA LEU A 261 2.19 23.43 1.11
C LEU A 261 2.86 24.59 0.37
N ASP A 262 3.22 25.65 1.10
CA ASP A 262 3.78 26.89 0.54
C ASP A 262 2.97 27.43 -0.65
N THR A 263 1.64 27.48 -0.50
CA THR A 263 0.66 27.89 -1.54
C THR A 263 0.51 26.99 -2.75
N VAL A 264 1.30 25.93 -2.86
CA VAL A 264 1.21 24.95 -3.95
C VAL A 264 0.27 23.81 -3.56
N HIS A 265 -0.70 23.53 -4.43
CA HIS A 265 -1.58 22.37 -4.33
C HIS A 265 -0.84 21.09 -4.71
N PHE A 266 -0.59 20.23 -3.72
CA PHE A 266 0.27 19.04 -3.91
C PHE A 266 -0.45 17.87 -4.57
N PHE A 267 -1.75 17.73 -4.31
CA PHE A 267 -2.57 16.63 -4.84
C PHE A 267 -3.77 17.17 -5.64
N PRO A 268 -3.90 16.79 -6.91
CA PRO A 268 -5.10 17.09 -7.68
C PRO A 268 -6.32 16.33 -7.14
N GLU A 269 -7.39 17.05 -6.81
CA GLU A 269 -8.56 16.49 -6.13
C GLU A 269 -9.30 15.46 -7.02
N PHE A 270 -9.24 15.64 -8.35
CA PHE A 270 -9.81 14.72 -9.34
C PHE A 270 -9.25 13.28 -9.28
N ILE A 271 -8.09 13.08 -8.63
CA ILE A 271 -7.54 11.75 -8.38
C ILE A 271 -8.47 10.94 -7.48
N SER A 272 -9.22 11.58 -6.57
CA SER A 272 -10.20 10.91 -5.70
C SER A 272 -11.25 10.14 -6.50
N VAL A 273 -11.85 10.78 -7.51
CA VAL A 273 -12.86 10.16 -8.37
C VAL A 273 -12.23 9.07 -9.24
N LEU A 274 -11.03 9.28 -9.78
CA LEU A 274 -10.34 8.26 -10.58
C LEU A 274 -10.03 7.01 -9.76
N MET A 275 -9.43 7.16 -8.58
CA MET A 275 -9.07 6.03 -7.72
C MET A 275 -10.29 5.24 -7.24
N SER A 276 -11.34 5.93 -6.78
CA SER A 276 -12.60 5.28 -6.38
C SER A 276 -13.24 4.56 -7.57
N ARG A 277 -13.23 5.14 -8.77
CA ARG A 277 -13.74 4.47 -9.98
C ARG A 277 -12.96 3.22 -10.35
N VAL A 278 -11.63 3.23 -10.22
CA VAL A 278 -10.82 2.03 -10.40
C VAL A 278 -11.18 0.97 -9.34
N GLY A 279 -11.34 1.37 -8.08
CA GLY A 279 -11.77 0.47 -7.01
C GLY A 279 -13.12 -0.18 -7.31
N ILE A 280 -14.12 0.61 -7.70
CA ILE A 280 -15.46 0.13 -8.08
C ILE A 280 -15.42 -0.76 -9.32
N PHE A 281 -14.57 -0.43 -10.29
CA PHE A 281 -14.38 -1.27 -11.48
C PHE A 281 -13.83 -2.65 -11.12
N ILE A 282 -12.90 -2.73 -10.16
CA ILE A 282 -12.38 -4.02 -9.65
C ILE A 282 -13.49 -4.78 -8.93
N LEU A 283 -14.34 -4.08 -8.18
CA LEU A 283 -15.45 -4.65 -7.44
C LEU A 283 -16.72 -4.88 -8.27
N ARG A 284 -16.76 -4.51 -9.57
CA ARG A 284 -17.99 -4.55 -10.39
C ARG A 284 -18.66 -5.92 -10.50
N LYS A 285 -17.93 -7.01 -10.23
CA LYS A 285 -18.48 -8.37 -10.20
C LYS A 285 -19.33 -8.62 -8.94
N TYR A 286 -19.13 -7.80 -7.91
CA TYR A 286 -19.77 -7.86 -6.60
C TYR A 286 -20.75 -6.70 -6.36
N LEU A 287 -20.62 -5.60 -7.11
CA LEU A 287 -21.39 -4.37 -6.91
C LEU A 287 -22.46 -4.14 -8.00
N ASN A 288 -23.59 -3.57 -7.59
CA ASN A 288 -24.61 -3.05 -8.52
C ASN A 288 -24.34 -1.58 -8.90
N CYS A 289 -23.51 -1.38 -9.94
CA CYS A 289 -23.04 -0.03 -10.32
C CYS A 289 -24.06 0.86 -11.08
N LYS A 290 -25.36 0.56 -11.02
CA LYS A 290 -26.38 1.33 -11.76
C LYS A 290 -26.45 2.77 -11.26
N GLY A 291 -26.46 3.73 -12.19
CA GLY A 291 -26.63 5.15 -11.89
C GLY A 291 -25.39 5.89 -11.38
N LEU A 292 -24.32 5.18 -11.01
CA LEU A 292 -23.08 5.79 -10.47
C LEU A 292 -22.33 6.66 -11.49
N SER A 293 -22.44 6.34 -12.79
CA SER A 293 -21.64 6.99 -13.82
C SER A 293 -21.90 8.48 -13.98
N LYS A 294 -23.16 8.91 -13.80
CA LYS A 294 -23.55 10.32 -13.94
C LYS A 294 -22.87 11.17 -12.87
N TYR A 295 -22.98 10.77 -11.60
CA TYR A 295 -22.37 11.49 -10.47
C TYR A 295 -20.85 11.54 -10.57
N ALA A 296 -20.22 10.44 -11.00
CA ALA A 296 -18.77 10.40 -11.20
C ALA A 296 -18.29 11.39 -12.26
N ILE A 297 -19.00 11.49 -13.40
CA ILE A 297 -18.64 12.42 -14.49
C ILE A 297 -18.73 13.87 -14.00
N PHE A 298 -19.84 14.26 -13.37
CA PHE A 298 -19.99 15.62 -12.87
C PHE A 298 -18.98 15.95 -11.76
N SER A 299 -18.79 15.05 -10.79
CA SER A 299 -17.79 15.21 -9.73
C SER A 299 -16.39 15.42 -10.31
N PHE A 300 -16.00 14.61 -11.29
CA PHE A 300 -14.70 14.72 -11.95
C PHE A 300 -14.54 16.04 -12.72
N LEU A 301 -15.57 16.45 -13.47
CA LEU A 301 -15.54 17.71 -14.24
C LEU A 301 -15.41 18.94 -13.34
N PHE A 302 -16.14 19.00 -12.22
CA PHE A 302 -16.02 20.10 -11.27
C PHE A 302 -14.67 20.11 -10.54
N GLN A 303 -14.12 18.94 -10.19
CA GLN A 303 -12.78 18.83 -9.58
C GLN A 303 -11.66 19.25 -10.55
N ILE A 304 -11.77 18.90 -11.83
CA ILE A 304 -10.85 19.39 -12.86
C ILE A 304 -11.00 20.91 -13.05
N ALA A 305 -12.23 21.40 -13.17
CA ALA A 305 -12.49 22.81 -13.40
C ALA A 305 -11.96 23.68 -12.26
N ILE A 306 -12.17 23.26 -11.00
CA ILE A 306 -11.66 24.00 -9.84
C ILE A 306 -10.14 23.94 -9.76
N PHE A 307 -9.51 22.78 -9.99
CA PHE A 307 -8.06 22.63 -10.00
C PHE A 307 -7.38 23.57 -11.02
N PHE A 308 -7.84 23.55 -12.27
CA PHE A 308 -7.28 24.42 -13.30
C PHE A 308 -7.61 25.90 -13.07
N TYR A 309 -8.80 26.21 -12.57
CA TYR A 309 -9.17 27.58 -12.26
C TYR A 309 -8.28 28.17 -11.16
N ARG A 310 -7.99 27.41 -10.11
CA ARG A 310 -7.13 27.83 -9.00
C ARG A 310 -5.69 28.09 -9.44
N ASN A 311 -5.08 27.13 -10.14
CA ASN A 311 -3.69 27.24 -10.58
C ASN A 311 -3.50 28.38 -11.60
N LYS A 312 -4.52 28.68 -12.41
CA LYS A 312 -4.43 29.75 -13.42
C LYS A 312 -4.69 31.14 -12.84
N PHE A 313 -5.68 31.28 -11.95
CA PHE A 313 -6.21 32.59 -11.57
C PHE A 313 -6.05 32.95 -10.08
N ILE A 314 -5.85 31.99 -9.18
CA ILE A 314 -5.81 32.26 -7.73
C ILE A 314 -4.37 32.26 -7.19
N GLU A 315 -3.51 31.34 -7.63
CA GLU A 315 -2.10 31.32 -7.20
C GLU A 315 -1.35 32.63 -7.55
N ASN A 316 -1.75 33.30 -8.64
CA ASN A 316 -1.17 34.58 -9.06
C ASN A 316 -1.75 35.81 -8.30
N VAL A 317 -2.89 35.68 -7.61
CA VAL A 317 -3.65 36.80 -7.04
C VAL A 317 -3.57 36.86 -5.51
N ILE A 318 -3.28 35.74 -4.82
CA ILE A 318 -3.19 35.71 -3.34
C ILE A 318 -2.05 36.61 -2.79
N PHE A 319 -1.04 36.96 -3.58
CA PHE A 319 -0.02 37.92 -3.16
C PHE A 319 -0.55 39.36 -3.02
N GLU A 320 -1.71 39.67 -3.60
CA GLU A 320 -2.38 40.97 -3.50
C GLU A 320 -3.86 40.74 -3.15
N LEU A 321 -4.13 40.44 -1.87
CA LEU A 321 -5.47 40.23 -1.29
C LEU A 321 -6.52 41.33 -1.60
N GLY A 322 -6.12 42.46 -2.21
CA GLY A 322 -6.98 43.54 -2.67
C GLY A 322 -7.62 43.35 -4.06
N ASP A 323 -7.12 42.44 -4.90
CA ASP A 323 -7.43 42.44 -6.34
C ASP A 323 -8.33 41.29 -6.84
N ILE A 324 -8.92 40.49 -5.93
CA ILE A 324 -9.92 39.48 -6.34
C ILE A 324 -11.19 40.19 -6.78
N THR A 325 -11.39 40.33 -8.09
CA THR A 325 -12.62 40.89 -8.65
C THR A 325 -13.84 40.05 -8.24
N PHE A 326 -14.98 40.71 -8.02
CA PHE A 326 -16.26 40.07 -7.69
C PHE A 326 -16.63 38.94 -8.69
N PHE A 327 -16.22 39.09 -9.95
CA PHE A 327 -16.38 38.06 -10.98
C PHE A 327 -15.65 36.76 -10.63
N HIS A 328 -14.39 36.84 -10.18
CA HIS A 328 -13.61 35.66 -9.80
C HIS A 328 -14.17 34.96 -8.55
N LEU A 329 -14.72 35.74 -7.62
CA LEU A 329 -15.39 35.23 -6.43
C LEU A 329 -16.66 34.43 -6.81
N ILE A 330 -17.48 34.94 -7.72
CA ILE A 330 -18.68 34.23 -8.20
C ILE A 330 -18.30 32.91 -8.86
N ILE A 331 -17.35 32.92 -9.80
CA ILE A 331 -16.95 31.71 -10.51
C ILE A 331 -16.38 30.67 -9.54
N SER A 332 -15.49 31.08 -8.64
CA SER A 332 -14.92 30.20 -7.62
C SER A 332 -16.02 29.58 -6.73
N SER A 333 -16.99 30.40 -6.31
CA SER A 333 -18.12 29.93 -5.49
C SER A 333 -18.99 28.90 -6.21
N VAL A 334 -19.32 29.14 -7.48
CA VAL A 334 -20.12 28.21 -8.29
C VAL A 334 -19.37 26.89 -8.51
N LEU A 335 -18.08 26.95 -8.83
CA LEU A 335 -17.24 25.76 -9.02
C LEU A 335 -17.12 24.95 -7.72
N THR A 336 -16.98 25.64 -6.58
CA THR A 336 -16.85 25.02 -5.25
C THR A 336 -18.14 24.35 -4.82
N LEU A 337 -19.29 25.02 -5.01
CA LEU A 337 -20.61 24.44 -4.72
C LEU A 337 -20.88 23.22 -5.60
N GLY A 338 -20.59 23.31 -6.90
CA GLY A 338 -20.69 22.16 -7.79
C GLY A 338 -19.79 21.01 -7.37
N TYR A 339 -18.53 21.29 -7.03
CA TYR A 339 -17.59 20.31 -6.48
C TYR A 339 -18.17 19.61 -5.24
N ILE A 340 -18.60 20.35 -4.23
CA ILE A 340 -19.12 19.79 -2.98
C ILE A 340 -20.35 18.93 -3.25
N ILE A 341 -21.34 19.45 -4.00
CA ILE A 341 -22.61 18.75 -4.26
C ILE A 341 -22.36 17.44 -5.03
N PHE A 342 -21.64 17.50 -6.15
CA PHE A 342 -21.47 16.32 -6.99
C PHE A 342 -20.52 15.29 -6.38
N THR A 343 -19.52 15.74 -5.61
CA THR A 343 -18.63 14.84 -4.88
C THR A 343 -19.38 14.14 -3.75
N PHE A 344 -20.20 14.86 -2.99
CA PHE A 344 -21.08 14.28 -1.97
C PHE A 344 -22.01 13.23 -2.59
N LEU A 345 -22.77 13.60 -3.62
CA LEU A 345 -23.69 12.68 -4.30
C LEU A 345 -22.98 11.44 -4.86
N TYR A 346 -21.77 11.61 -5.41
CA TYR A 346 -20.99 10.49 -5.91
C TYR A 346 -20.59 9.55 -4.77
N PHE A 347 -19.92 10.04 -3.72
CA PHE A 347 -19.43 9.21 -2.64
C PHE A 347 -20.55 8.60 -1.79
N SER A 348 -21.67 9.30 -1.57
CA SER A 348 -22.86 8.72 -0.96
C SER A 348 -23.43 7.56 -1.80
N LYS A 349 -23.40 7.66 -3.13
CA LYS A 349 -23.82 6.54 -3.98
C LYS A 349 -22.82 5.39 -4.00
N VAL A 350 -21.52 5.67 -3.99
CA VAL A 350 -20.47 4.64 -3.83
C VAL A 350 -20.73 3.87 -2.54
N HIS A 351 -20.96 4.61 -1.47
CA HIS A 351 -21.20 4.11 -0.13
C HIS A 351 -22.42 3.17 -0.07
N GLU A 352 -23.58 3.64 -0.54
CA GLU A 352 -24.82 2.85 -0.64
C GLU A 352 -24.57 1.52 -1.35
N ILE A 353 -23.98 1.56 -2.54
CA ILE A 353 -23.73 0.37 -3.37
C ILE A 353 -22.76 -0.60 -2.66
N THR A 354 -21.69 -0.08 -2.05
CA THR A 354 -20.76 -0.92 -1.32
C THR A 354 -21.43 -1.56 -0.10
N SER A 355 -22.22 -0.81 0.66
CA SER A 355 -22.89 -1.29 1.86
C SER A 355 -23.85 -2.43 1.57
N GLU A 356 -24.76 -2.25 0.60
CA GLU A 356 -25.70 -3.28 0.16
C GLU A 356 -24.98 -4.56 -0.25
N SER A 357 -23.88 -4.41 -1.02
CA SER A 357 -23.13 -5.56 -1.53
C SER A 357 -22.39 -6.31 -0.41
N TYR A 358 -21.85 -5.61 0.58
CA TYR A 358 -21.21 -6.21 1.75
C TYR A 358 -22.23 -6.94 2.64
N GLU A 359 -23.40 -6.35 2.88
CA GLU A 359 -24.48 -6.99 3.64
C GLU A 359 -24.96 -8.26 2.93
N GLU A 360 -25.15 -8.21 1.61
CA GLU A 360 -25.47 -9.39 0.81
C GLU A 360 -24.37 -10.46 0.90
N MET A 361 -23.09 -10.09 0.79
CA MET A 361 -21.97 -11.04 0.77
C MET A 361 -21.73 -11.73 2.11
N PHE A 362 -21.85 -11.01 3.22
CA PHE A 362 -21.40 -11.46 4.54
C PHE A 362 -22.51 -11.56 5.59
N GLY A 363 -23.75 -11.19 5.27
CA GLY A 363 -24.90 -11.27 6.18
C GLY A 363 -24.75 -10.41 7.44
N CYS A 364 -23.85 -9.42 7.43
CA CYS A 364 -23.66 -8.46 8.51
C CYS A 364 -24.21 -7.11 8.11
N LYS A 365 -25.15 -6.57 8.90
CA LYS A 365 -25.54 -5.16 8.82
C LYS A 365 -24.33 -4.31 9.15
N SER A 366 -23.95 -3.50 8.18
CA SER A 366 -22.79 -2.62 8.19
C SER A 366 -23.08 -1.22 8.75
N THR A 367 -24.27 -1.03 9.33
CA THR A 367 -24.85 0.27 9.67
C THR A 367 -23.93 1.17 10.51
N GLU A 368 -23.23 0.63 11.51
CA GLU A 368 -22.31 1.43 12.34
C GLU A 368 -21.06 1.91 11.59
N ILE A 369 -20.60 1.21 10.56
CA ILE A 369 -19.33 1.52 9.85
C ILE A 369 -19.50 2.75 8.95
N TYR A 370 -20.73 2.91 8.50
CA TYR A 370 -21.09 3.68 7.34
C TYR A 370 -21.66 5.04 7.72
N GLU A 371 -22.34 5.13 8.87
CA GLU A 371 -22.68 6.40 9.51
C GLU A 371 -21.44 7.29 9.76
N TRP A 372 -20.31 6.70 10.18
CA TRP A 372 -19.06 7.45 10.33
C TRP A 372 -18.45 7.86 8.99
N GLY A 373 -18.59 7.05 7.94
CA GLY A 373 -18.09 7.36 6.60
C GLY A 373 -18.72 8.61 6.00
N ASP A 374 -20.03 8.76 6.15
CA ASP A 374 -20.76 9.94 5.68
C ASP A 374 -20.42 11.19 6.53
N ILE A 375 -20.23 11.03 7.84
CA ILE A 375 -19.75 12.10 8.72
C ILE A 375 -18.33 12.54 8.34
N PHE A 376 -17.42 11.61 8.05
CA PHE A 376 -16.06 11.91 7.60
C PHE A 376 -16.06 12.57 6.22
N LEU A 377 -16.89 12.12 5.29
CA LEU A 377 -17.07 12.73 3.99
C LEU A 377 -17.57 14.17 4.13
N PHE A 378 -18.56 14.40 4.99
CA PHE A 378 -19.07 15.74 5.27
C PHE A 378 -18.00 16.65 5.88
N ILE A 379 -17.23 16.15 6.85
CA ILE A 379 -16.12 16.91 7.47
C ILE A 379 -15.03 17.20 6.44
N ALA A 380 -14.66 16.24 5.59
CA ALA A 380 -13.65 16.42 4.54
C ALA A 380 -14.08 17.47 3.51
N LEU A 381 -15.34 17.42 3.07
CA LEU A 381 -15.89 18.39 2.12
C LEU A 381 -16.09 19.78 2.75
N ALA A 382 -16.51 19.84 4.00
CA ALA A 382 -16.62 21.10 4.75
C ALA A 382 -15.23 21.71 5.00
N ALA A 383 -14.22 20.90 5.33
CA ALA A 383 -12.84 21.33 5.50
C ALA A 383 -12.21 21.79 4.18
N GLY A 384 -12.38 21.04 3.10
CA GLY A 384 -11.91 21.42 1.76
C GLY A 384 -12.59 22.70 1.27
N GLY A 385 -13.92 22.79 1.40
CA GLY A 385 -14.69 24.00 1.09
C GLY A 385 -14.28 25.21 1.91
N ALA A 386 -14.04 25.03 3.22
CA ALA A 386 -13.59 26.10 4.11
C ALA A 386 -12.16 26.55 3.79
N ASN A 387 -11.25 25.64 3.40
CA ASN A 387 -9.91 26.00 2.94
C ASN A 387 -9.91 26.79 1.63
N ILE A 388 -10.89 26.55 0.75
CA ILE A 388 -11.10 27.31 -0.48
C ILE A 388 -11.55 28.76 -0.15
N ILE A 389 -12.30 28.96 0.93
CA ILE A 389 -12.88 30.26 1.31
C ILE A 389 -12.00 31.05 2.30
N CYS A 390 -11.29 30.39 3.20
CA CYS A 390 -10.56 31.00 4.32
C CYS A 390 -9.15 30.40 4.51
N SER A 391 -8.12 31.08 4.02
CA SER A 391 -6.70 30.66 4.11
C SER A 391 -6.10 30.65 5.53
N VAL A 392 -6.79 31.27 6.51
CA VAL A 392 -6.28 31.48 7.89
C VAL A 392 -6.28 30.20 8.73
N TRP A 393 -7.06 29.18 8.37
CA TRP A 393 -7.24 27.97 9.19
C TRP A 393 -6.32 26.79 8.80
N ARG A 394 -5.43 26.99 7.81
CA ARG A 394 -4.53 25.97 7.23
C ARG A 394 -3.81 25.05 8.24
N PRO A 395 -3.16 25.53 9.33
CA PRO A 395 -2.41 24.64 10.24
C PRO A 395 -3.30 23.73 11.10
N TYR A 396 -4.55 24.15 11.39
CA TYR A 396 -5.49 23.34 12.19
C TYR A 396 -6.10 22.20 11.37
N PHE A 397 -6.18 22.36 10.04
CA PHE A 397 -6.71 21.33 9.15
C PHE A 397 -5.79 20.11 9.02
N VAL A 398 -4.47 20.28 9.07
CA VAL A 398 -3.52 19.15 9.04
C VAL A 398 -3.70 18.25 10.28
N ALA A 399 -3.92 18.85 11.46
CA ALA A 399 -4.19 18.09 12.68
C ALA A 399 -5.53 17.34 12.63
N ILE A 400 -6.60 18.00 12.17
CA ILE A 400 -7.92 17.36 11.98
C ILE A 400 -7.83 16.23 10.96
N MET A 401 -7.08 16.42 9.87
CA MET A 401 -6.83 15.41 8.83
C MET A 401 -6.07 14.20 9.38
N ILE A 402 -4.99 14.41 10.12
CA ILE A 402 -4.22 13.31 10.75
C ILE A 402 -5.12 12.52 11.70
N VAL A 403 -5.89 13.21 12.56
CA VAL A 403 -6.81 12.56 13.51
C VAL A 403 -7.91 11.79 12.79
N SER A 404 -8.50 12.35 11.73
CA SER A 404 -9.54 11.68 10.94
C SER A 404 -9.00 10.51 10.11
N LEU A 405 -7.77 10.59 9.62
CA LEU A 405 -7.09 9.51 8.93
C LEU A 405 -6.75 8.34 9.88
N PHE A 406 -6.22 8.64 11.07
CA PHE A 406 -6.00 7.64 12.12
C PHE A 406 -7.31 7.03 12.61
N ALA A 407 -8.38 7.81 12.75
CA ALA A 407 -9.70 7.29 13.13
C ALA A 407 -10.30 6.38 12.05
N ALA A 408 -10.23 6.78 10.77
CA ALA A 408 -10.69 5.96 9.66
C ALA A 408 -9.89 4.67 9.51
N MET A 409 -8.55 4.74 9.63
CA MET A 409 -7.69 3.56 9.63
C MET A 409 -7.94 2.65 10.84
N TYR A 410 -8.14 3.21 12.03
CA TYR A 410 -8.45 2.47 13.25
C TYR A 410 -9.79 1.73 13.12
N HIS A 411 -10.84 2.42 12.67
CA HIS A 411 -12.14 1.79 12.43
C HIS A 411 -12.04 0.70 11.36
N PHE A 412 -11.40 0.96 10.22
CA PHE A 412 -11.22 -0.04 9.18
C PHE A 412 -10.45 -1.28 9.69
N THR A 413 -9.42 -1.08 10.51
CA THR A 413 -8.64 -2.17 11.12
C THR A 413 -9.45 -2.96 12.13
N LYS A 414 -10.25 -2.29 12.97
CA LYS A 414 -11.17 -2.89 13.96
C LYS A 414 -12.29 -3.70 13.30
N ILE A 415 -12.77 -3.21 12.16
CA ILE A 415 -13.76 -3.88 11.31
C ILE A 415 -13.13 -5.11 10.68
N TYR A 416 -11.96 -4.97 10.05
CA TYR A 416 -11.22 -6.08 9.47
C TYR A 416 -10.96 -7.18 10.50
N THR A 417 -10.55 -6.84 11.73
CA THR A 417 -10.37 -7.83 12.81
C THR A 417 -11.68 -8.44 13.32
N ARG A 418 -12.79 -7.70 13.35
CA ARG A 418 -14.11 -8.30 13.65
C ARG A 418 -14.59 -9.26 12.55
N PHE A 419 -14.26 -8.97 11.29
CA PHE A 419 -14.57 -9.84 10.15
C PHE A 419 -13.70 -11.09 10.10
N GLU A 420 -12.40 -10.97 10.40
CA GLU A 420 -11.41 -12.07 10.46
C GLU A 420 -11.58 -12.97 11.70
N ASN A 421 -12.32 -12.52 12.73
CA ASN A 421 -12.65 -13.35 13.89
C ASN A 421 -14.00 -14.10 13.74
N LYS A 422 -14.80 -13.76 12.73
CA LYS A 422 -16.12 -14.38 12.47
C LYS A 422 -16.06 -15.49 11.41
N TYR A 423 -15.00 -15.51 10.61
CA TYR A 423 -14.67 -16.47 9.56
C TYR A 423 -13.18 -16.75 9.61
#